data_AF-A0A1H8M9U8-F1
#
_entry.id   AF-A0A1H8M9U8-F1
#
_cell.length_a   1.000
_cell.length_b   1.000
_cell.length_c   1.000
_cell.angle_alpha   90.00
_cell.angle_beta   90.00
_cell.angle_gamma   90.00
#
_symmetry.space_group_name_H-M   'P 1'
#
loop_
_entity.id
_entity.type
_entity.pdbx_description
1 polymer ?
#
loop_
_entity_poly.entity_id
_entity_poly.type
_entity_poly.pdbx_seq_one_letter_code
_entity_poly.pdbx_strand_id
1 'polypeptide(L)'
;MGRITALEYYDEVLAGIALSLLGGGIAGLLSPVAVTTGIFAGSLLATGILYLALFRNPPTPASDPEVAAAAVVWHVVPIGLGGSLLL
;
A
#
# COMPACT_ATOMS: atom_id res chain seq x y z
N MET A 1 19.34 1.97 19.44
CA MET A 1 18.06 1.64 18.80
C MET A 1 17.08 2.72 19.23
N GLY A 2 16.94 3.79 18.43
CA GLY A 2 16.15 4.97 18.79
C GLY A 2 14.67 4.61 18.90
N ARG A 3 13.99 5.16 19.91
CA ARG A 3 12.56 4.94 20.12
C ARG A 3 11.79 5.74 19.08
N ILE A 4 11.50 5.11 17.92
CA ILE A 4 10.71 5.71 16.84
C ILE A 4 9.33 6.05 17.41
N THR A 5 8.98 7.32 17.36
CA THR A 5 7.66 7.78 17.78
C THR A 5 6.61 7.36 16.75
N ALA A 6 5.34 7.22 17.16
CA ALA A 6 4.27 6.82 16.24
C ALA A 6 4.18 7.77 15.03
N LEU A 7 4.46 9.06 15.21
CA LEU A 7 4.47 10.05 14.13
C LEU A 7 5.58 9.75 13.10
N GLU A 8 6.81 9.53 13.56
CA GLU A 8 7.93 9.18 12.68
C GLU A 8 7.67 7.89 11.89
N TYR A 9 6.99 6.90 12.51
CA TYR A 9 6.60 5.68 11.82
C TYR A 9 5.65 5.94 10.64
N TYR A 10 4.63 6.79 10.83
CA TYR A 10 3.69 7.10 9.74
C TYR A 10 4.31 7.97 8.65
N ASP A 11 5.27 8.84 9.00
CA ASP A 11 6.05 9.60 8.03
C ASP A 11 6.92 8.67 7.16
N GLU A 12 7.54 7.65 7.77
CA GLU A 12 8.29 6.61 7.03
C GLU A 12 7.37 5.78 6.12
N VAL A 13 6.17 5.41 6.60
CA VAL A 13 5.15 4.71 5.79
C VAL A 13 4.76 5.56 4.58
N LEU A 14 4.49 6.86 4.79
CA LEU A 14 4.12 7.77 3.72
C LEU A 14 5.25 7.94 2.70
N ALA A 15 6.50 8.07 3.18
CA ALA A 15 7.68 8.10 2.33
C ALA A 15 7.81 6.80 1.52
N GLY A 16 7.57 5.64 2.13
CA GLY A 16 7.62 4.34 1.46
C GLY A 16 6.57 4.21 0.33
N ILE A 17 5.36 4.73 0.54
CA ILE A 17 4.31 4.79 -0.48
C ILE A 17 4.75 5.70 -1.63
N ALA A 18 5.21 6.91 -1.33
CA ALA A 18 5.68 7.87 -2.33
C ALA A 18 6.84 7.30 -3.15
N LEU A 19 7.83 6.68 -2.50
CA LEU A 19 8.97 6.04 -3.14
C LEU A 19 8.56 4.84 -4.01
N SER A 20 7.57 4.06 -3.60
CA SER A 20 7.07 2.94 -4.41
C SER A 20 6.42 3.42 -5.71
N LEU A 21 5.61 4.47 -5.64
CA LEU A 21 4.95 5.06 -6.80
C LEU A 21 5.96 5.75 -7.73
N LEU A 22 6.84 6.59 -7.16
CA LEU A 22 7.89 7.27 -7.93
C LEU A 22 8.85 6.25 -8.55
N GLY A 23 9.26 5.24 -7.79
CA GLY A 23 10.09 4.15 -8.27
C GLY A 23 9.46 3.41 -9.44
N GLY A 24 8.17 3.08 -9.34
CA GLY A 24 7.40 2.48 -10.44
C GLY A 24 7.31 3.39 -11.67
N GLY A 25 7.01 4.68 -11.48
CA GLY A 25 6.94 5.64 -12.58
C GLY A 25 8.27 5.87 -13.28
N ILE A 26 9.36 6.02 -12.52
CA ILE A 26 10.72 6.16 -13.04
C ILE A 26 11.14 4.87 -13.76
N ALA A 27 10.88 3.70 -13.17
CA ALA A 27 11.16 2.43 -13.82
C ALA A 27 10.39 2.28 -15.14
N GLY A 28 9.11 2.67 -15.17
CA GLY A 28 8.32 2.72 -16.38
C GLY A 28 8.94 3.65 -17.44
N LEU A 29 9.35 4.86 -17.03
CA LEU A 29 9.98 5.84 -17.93
C LEU A 29 11.32 5.38 -18.51
N LEU A 30 12.11 4.66 -17.72
CA LEU A 30 13.42 4.14 -18.11
C LEU A 30 13.36 2.78 -18.80
N SER A 31 12.18 2.18 -18.90
CA SER A 31 11.97 0.87 -19.52
C SER A 31 11.22 0.98 -20.85
N PRO A 32 11.22 -0.08 -21.67
CA PRO A 32 10.34 -0.17 -22.84
C PRO A 32 8.85 -0.35 -22.49
N VAL A 33 8.51 -0.50 -21.20
CA VAL A 33 7.15 -0.75 -20.74
C VAL A 33 6.45 0.58 -20.50
N ALA A 34 5.14 0.65 -20.76
CA ALA A 34 4.38 1.87 -20.55
C ALA A 34 4.52 2.37 -19.09
N VAL A 35 4.66 3.69 -18.91
CA VAL A 35 4.75 4.32 -17.58
C VAL A 35 3.60 3.89 -16.67
N THR A 36 2.39 3.74 -17.23
CA THR A 36 1.21 3.22 -16.51
C THR A 36 1.44 1.84 -15.89
N THR A 37 2.14 0.94 -16.57
CA THR A 37 2.49 -0.39 -16.05
C THR A 37 3.50 -0.30 -14.91
N GLY A 38 4.48 0.59 -15.03
CA GLY A 38 5.44 0.86 -13.95
C GLY A 38 4.75 1.42 -12.70
N ILE A 39 3.86 2.40 -12.86
CA ILE A 39 3.05 2.96 -11.77
C ILE A 39 2.15 1.88 -11.15
N PHE A 40 1.54 1.02 -11.97
CA PHE A 40 0.74 -0.10 -11.48
C PHE A 40 1.57 -1.07 -10.62
N ALA A 41 2.78 -1.44 -11.05
CA ALA A 41 3.67 -2.26 -10.22
C ALA A 41 4.05 -1.54 -8.90
N GLY A 42 4.34 -0.24 -8.98
CA GLY A 42 4.62 0.60 -7.81
C GLY A 42 3.44 0.69 -6.84
N SER A 43 2.20 0.72 -7.35
CA SER A 43 1.01 0.77 -6.50
C SER A 43 0.75 -0.55 -5.79
N LEU A 44 1.11 -1.70 -6.37
CA LEU A 44 1.05 -3.00 -5.69
C LEU A 44 2.02 -3.05 -4.50
N LEU A 45 3.22 -2.48 -4.64
CA LEU A 45 4.17 -2.36 -3.53
C LEU A 45 3.65 -1.42 -2.44
N ALA A 46 3.14 -0.24 -2.83
CA ALA A 46 2.54 0.73 -1.91
C ALA A 46 1.35 0.13 -1.15
N THR A 47 0.55 -0.69 -1.82
CA THR A 47 -0.58 -1.45 -1.24
C THR A 47 -0.08 -2.36 -0.12
N GLY A 48 1.03 -3.09 -0.32
CA GLY A 48 1.63 -3.91 0.73
C GLY A 48 2.14 -3.09 1.94
N ILE A 49 2.75 -1.93 1.70
CA ILE A 49 3.21 -1.02 2.76
C ILE A 49 2.01 -0.51 3.57
N LEU A 50 0.95 -0.09 2.87
CA LEU A 50 -0.28 0.40 3.49
C LEU A 50 -0.95 -0.69 4.33
N TYR A 51 -0.96 -1.95 3.86
CA TYR A 51 -1.47 -3.08 4.63
C TYR A 51 -0.74 -3.26 5.96
N LEU A 52 0.60 -3.17 5.94
CA LEU A 52 1.40 -3.30 7.17
C LEU A 52 1.09 -2.16 8.15
N ALA A 53 0.97 -0.93 7.65
CA ALA A 53 0.66 0.22 8.49
C ALA A 53 -0.76 0.14 9.09
N LEU A 54 -1.77 -0.22 8.29
CA LEU A 54 -3.16 -0.19 8.72
C LEU A 54 -3.59 -1.39 9.56
N PHE A 55 -3.04 -2.58 9.29
CA PHE A 55 -3.52 -3.82 9.92
C PHE A 55 -2.52 -4.46 10.88
N ARG A 56 -1.22 -4.28 10.65
CA ARG A 56 -0.19 -4.87 11.52
C ARG A 56 0.19 -3.94 12.66
N ASN A 57 0.23 -2.63 12.41
CA ASN A 57 0.49 -1.61 13.42
C ASN A 57 -0.57 -0.50 13.35
N PRO A 58 -1.86 -0.81 13.57
CA PRO A 58 -2.93 0.14 13.38
C PRO A 58 -2.76 1.40 14.27
N PRO A 59 -3.15 2.59 13.77
CA PRO A 59 -3.09 3.83 14.55
C PRO A 59 -4.09 3.85 15.71
N THR A 60 -5.14 3.04 15.61
CA THR A 60 -6.21 2.87 16.59
C THR A 60 -6.21 1.44 17.12
N PRO A 61 -6.86 1.17 18.27
CA PRO A 61 -6.95 -0.18 18.81
C PRO A 61 -7.52 -1.16 17.79
N ALA A 62 -6.88 -2.33 17.62
CA ALA A 62 -7.31 -3.33 16.64
C ALA A 62 -8.73 -3.91 16.91
N SER A 63 -9.28 -3.70 18.11
CA SER A 63 -10.65 -4.05 18.46
C SER A 63 -11.70 -3.05 17.96
N ASP A 64 -11.26 -1.94 17.34
CA ASP A 64 -12.15 -0.96 16.76
C ASP A 64 -12.90 -1.57 15.54
N PRO A 65 -14.24 -1.54 15.51
CA PRO A 65 -15.02 -2.06 14.39
C PRO A 65 -14.65 -1.43 13.04
N GLU A 66 -14.12 -0.22 13.00
CA GLU A 66 -13.67 0.42 11.76
C GLU A 66 -12.45 -0.29 11.15
N VAL A 67 -11.49 -0.71 11.98
CA VAL A 67 -10.31 -1.47 11.53
C VAL A 67 -10.72 -2.84 11.00
N ALA A 68 -11.68 -3.50 11.67
CA ALA A 68 -12.21 -4.78 11.23
C ALA A 68 -12.94 -4.66 9.89
N ALA A 69 -13.80 -3.64 9.72
CA ALA A 69 -14.50 -3.38 8.46
C ALA A 69 -13.51 -3.07 7.32
N ALA A 70 -12.51 -2.22 7.58
CA ALA A 70 -11.45 -1.92 6.63
C ALA A 70 -10.67 -3.18 6.22
N ALA A 71 -10.41 -4.10 7.15
CA ALA A 71 -9.73 -5.36 6.86
C ALA A 71 -10.58 -6.23 5.93
N VAL A 72 -11.88 -6.37 6.19
CA VAL A 72 -12.77 -7.14 5.31
C VAL A 72 -12.78 -6.55 3.90
N VAL A 73 -12.96 -5.24 3.76
CA VAL A 73 -12.95 -4.55 2.46
C VAL A 73 -11.62 -4.77 1.74
N TRP A 74 -10.51 -4.63 2.46
CA TRP A 74 -9.17 -4.78 1.91
C TRP A 74 -8.90 -6.17 1.35
N HIS A 75 -9.45 -7.24 1.94
CA HIS A 75 -9.24 -8.59 1.43
C HIS A 75 -10.24 -8.96 0.32
N VAL A 76 -11.49 -8.50 0.42
CA VAL A 76 -12.56 -8.91 -0.50
C VAL A 76 -12.51 -8.13 -1.82
N VAL A 77 -12.25 -6.82 -1.77
CA VAL A 77 -12.33 -5.95 -2.95
C VAL A 77 -11.24 -6.27 -3.99
N PRO A 78 -9.95 -6.45 -3.64
CA PRO A 78 -8.93 -6.80 -4.62
C PRO A 78 -9.13 -8.19 -5.22
N ILE A 79 -9.64 -9.16 -4.44
CA ILE A 79 -9.96 -10.50 -4.95
C ILE A 79 -11.15 -10.43 -5.92
N GLY A 80 -12.20 -9.68 -5.57
CA GLY A 80 -13.36 -9.47 -6.44
C GLY A 80 -13.02 -8.71 -7.73
N LEU A 81 -12.27 -7.61 -7.63
CA LEU A 81 -11.84 -6.80 -8.79
C LEU A 81 -10.79 -7.52 -9.66
N GLY A 82 -9.83 -8.21 -9.04
CA GLY A 82 -8.83 -9.01 -9.75
C GLY A 82 -9.45 -10.19 -10.51
N GLY A 83 -10.50 -10.80 -9.95
CA GLY A 83 -11.31 -11.81 -10.64
C GLY A 83 -12.06 -11.27 -11.86
N SER A 84 -12.53 -10.02 -11.82
CA SER A 84 -13.22 -9.38 -12.95
C SER A 84 -12.30 -8.86 -14.07
N LEU A 85 -10.99 -8.76 -13.85
CA LEU A 85 -9.99 -8.39 -14.86
C LEU A 85 -9.43 -9.59 -15.64
N LEU A 86 -9.75 -10.82 -15.21
CA LEU A 86 -9.30 -12.09 -15.80
C LEU A 86 -10.42 -12.83 -16.57
N LEU A 87 -11.59 -12.22 -16.73
CA LEU A 87 -12.73 -12.69 -17.52
C LEU A 87 -13.05 -11.67 -18.63
#